data_AF-A0A238XEZ1-F1
#
_entry.id   AF-A0A238XEZ1-F1
#
_cell.length_a   1.000
_cell.length_b   1.000
_cell.length_c   1.000
_cell.angle_alpha   90.00
_cell.angle_beta   90.00
_cell.angle_gamma   90.00
#
_symmetry.space_group_name_H-M   'P 1'
#
loop_
_entity.id
_entity.type
_entity.pdbx_description
1 polymer ?
#
loop_
_entity_poly.entity_id
_entity_poly.type
_entity_poly.pdbx_seq_one_letter_code
_entity_poly.pdbx_strand_id
1 'polypeptide(L)'
;MLNDLLRRIGRIPTAIRRATVVPTLVRCGIALCGVLAVAVSWPTELLASQFVVLLVVIAVWPAVAPRGRAATFAALVVVTGWILDTAGFDSRIALWRVLAIATLLYLGHTLTALAAVLPYDAVVNLDVPGLWLGRALIVVLVSAVLTVLALGLTADLGGGAFQLATLAGLAAAIGVTMLLVRLTRRT
;
A
#
# COMPACT_ATOMS: atom_id res chain seq x y z
N MET A 1 -25.70 -9.29 21.59
CA MET A 1 -24.33 -8.73 21.71
C MET A 1 -23.31 -9.74 22.21
N LEU A 2 -23.39 -10.25 23.45
CA LEU A 2 -22.38 -11.19 24.00
C LEU A 2 -22.34 -12.54 23.24
N ASN A 3 -23.50 -13.07 22.84
CA ASN A 3 -23.61 -14.29 22.04
C ASN A 3 -23.12 -14.15 20.59
N ASP A 4 -23.17 -12.95 20.00
CA ASP A 4 -22.61 -12.68 18.66
C ASP A 4 -21.09 -12.58 18.69
N LEU A 5 -20.56 -11.99 19.77
CA LEU A 5 -19.12 -11.97 20.04
C LEU A 5 -18.58 -13.38 20.24
N LEU A 6 -19.24 -14.21 21.05
CA LEU A 6 -18.85 -15.61 21.27
C LEU A 6 -18.95 -16.45 19.99
N ARG A 7 -19.98 -16.25 19.16
CA ARG A 7 -20.08 -16.90 17.83
C ARG A 7 -18.98 -16.44 16.87
N ARG A 8 -18.60 -15.16 16.88
CA ARG A 8 -17.45 -14.66 16.10
C ARG A 8 -16.14 -15.28 16.57
N ILE A 9 -15.92 -15.34 17.89
CA ILE A 9 -14.72 -15.93 18.49
C ILE A 9 -14.63 -17.43 18.19
N GLY A 10 -15.75 -18.17 18.23
CA GLY A 10 -15.80 -19.59 17.89
C GLY A 10 -15.53 -19.93 16.42
N ARG A 11 -15.66 -18.95 15.49
CA ARG A 11 -15.33 -19.12 14.07
C ARG A 11 -13.84 -18.93 13.75
N ILE A 12 -13.09 -18.29 14.64
CA ILE A 12 -11.65 -18.06 14.49
C ILE A 12 -10.87 -19.39 14.42
N PRO A 13 -11.04 -20.35 15.36
CA PRO A 13 -10.26 -21.59 15.32
C PRO A 13 -10.62 -22.48 14.12
N THR A 14 -11.87 -22.46 13.66
CA THR A 14 -12.29 -23.21 12.46
C THR A 14 -11.76 -22.61 11.16
N ALA A 15 -11.63 -21.28 11.08
CA ALA A 15 -11.01 -20.58 9.95
C ALA A 15 -9.49 -20.81 9.90
N ILE A 16 -8.80 -20.78 11.05
CA ILE A 16 -7.36 -21.04 11.15
C ILE A 16 -7.03 -22.47 10.73
N ARG A 17 -7.84 -23.45 11.12
CA ARG A 17 -7.61 -24.87 10.79
C ARG A 17 -7.86 -25.21 9.31
N ARG A 18 -8.58 -24.34 8.58
CA ARG A 18 -8.81 -24.45 7.13
C ARG A 18 -7.93 -23.50 6.30
N ALA A 19 -7.07 -22.72 6.94
CA ALA A 19 -6.23 -21.76 6.25
C ALA A 19 -5.23 -22.50 5.35
N THR A 20 -5.38 -22.32 4.04
CA THR A 20 -4.43 -22.85 3.08
C THR A 20 -3.18 -21.95 3.05
N VAL A 21 -2.06 -22.51 2.59
CA VAL A 21 -0.74 -21.83 2.63
C VAL A 21 -0.76 -20.54 1.81
N VAL A 22 -1.42 -20.54 0.64
CA VAL A 22 -1.38 -19.42 -0.31
C VAL A 22 -2.07 -18.15 0.22
N PRO A 23 -3.34 -18.14 0.68
CA PRO A 23 -3.96 -16.96 1.27
C PRO A 23 -3.20 -16.43 2.50
N THR A 24 -2.58 -17.32 3.27
CA THR A 24 -1.77 -16.95 4.43
C THR A 24 -0.51 -16.20 3.98
N LEU A 25 0.22 -16.72 2.98
CA LEU A 25 1.38 -16.06 2.40
C LEU A 25 1.03 -14.68 1.82
N VAL A 26 -0.09 -14.54 1.11
CA VAL A 26 -0.54 -13.25 0.59
C VAL A 26 -0.73 -12.24 1.73
N ARG A 27 -1.36 -12.65 2.83
CA ARG A 27 -1.56 -11.77 4.00
C ARG A 27 -0.26 -11.40 4.71
N CYS A 28 0.67 -12.36 4.83
CA CYS A 28 2.02 -12.07 5.31
C CYS A 28 2.72 -11.06 4.40
N GLY A 29 2.56 -11.17 3.08
CA GLY A 29 3.08 -10.22 2.11
C GLY A 29 2.50 -8.81 2.29
N ILE A 30 1.19 -8.68 2.55
CA ILE A 30 0.55 -7.39 2.86
C ILE A 30 1.16 -6.78 4.12
N ALA A 31 1.24 -7.56 5.20
CA ALA A 31 1.79 -7.10 6.47
C ALA A 31 3.25 -6.66 6.33
N LEU A 32 4.07 -7.45 5.63
CA LEU A 32 5.47 -7.14 5.38
C LEU A 32 5.62 -5.85 4.56
N CYS A 33 4.85 -5.69 3.48
CA CYS A 33 4.86 -4.46 2.69
C CYS A 33 4.49 -3.24 3.54
N GLY A 34 3.45 -3.36 4.38
CA GLY A 34 3.02 -2.28 5.27
C GLY A 34 4.10 -1.90 6.29
N VAL A 35 4.70 -2.89 6.97
CA VAL A 35 5.73 -2.64 7.99
C VAL A 35 6.98 -2.03 7.38
N LEU A 36 7.44 -2.54 6.24
CA LEU A 36 8.58 -1.96 5.53
C LEU A 36 8.27 -0.55 5.02
N ALA A 37 7.05 -0.29 4.55
CA ALA A 37 6.65 1.04 4.11
C ALA A 37 6.69 2.05 5.27
N VAL A 38 6.20 1.66 6.45
CA VAL A 38 6.33 2.47 7.69
C VAL A 38 7.80 2.68 8.04
N ALA A 39 8.62 1.63 8.03
CA ALA A 39 10.03 1.73 8.40
C ALA A 39 10.84 2.67 7.48
N VAL A 40 10.51 2.72 6.19
CA VAL A 40 11.21 3.59 5.22
C VAL A 40 10.68 5.03 5.25
N SER A 41 9.42 5.23 5.65
CA SER A 41 8.75 6.54 5.59
C SER A 41 8.86 7.35 6.88
N TRP A 42 8.89 6.72 8.05
CA TRP A 42 8.87 7.43 9.34
C TRP A 42 10.28 7.78 9.85
N PRO A 43 10.41 8.91 10.58
CA PRO A 43 11.68 9.30 11.20
C PRO A 43 12.11 8.29 12.26
N THR A 44 13.41 8.05 12.38
CA THR A 44 13.96 7.01 13.25
C THR A 44 13.70 7.28 14.72
N GLU A 45 13.57 8.54 15.12
CA GLU A 45 13.22 8.99 16.47
C GLU A 45 11.82 8.51 16.87
N LEU A 46 10.86 8.56 15.94
CA LEU A 46 9.49 8.09 16.19
C LEU A 46 9.40 6.57 16.10
N LEU A 47 10.20 5.92 15.24
CA LEU A 47 10.30 4.46 15.19
C LEU A 47 10.94 3.86 16.45
N ALA A 48 11.84 4.58 17.11
CA ALA A 48 12.44 4.19 18.39
C ALA A 48 11.51 4.45 19.61
N SER A 49 10.35 5.07 19.39
CA SER A 49 9.41 5.45 20.45
C SER A 49 8.28 4.42 20.63
N GLN A 50 7.48 4.60 21.68
CA GLN A 50 6.25 3.84 21.93
C GLN A 50 5.21 3.90 20.78
N PHE A 51 5.27 4.92 19.92
CA PHE A 51 4.34 5.08 18.80
C PHE A 51 4.53 4.01 17.71
N VAL A 52 5.68 3.31 17.68
CA VAL A 52 5.95 2.25 16.71
C VAL A 52 4.93 1.13 16.76
N VAL A 53 4.40 0.81 17.95
CA VAL A 53 3.38 -0.23 18.12
C VAL A 53 2.10 0.15 17.38
N LEU A 54 1.66 1.41 17.50
CA LEU A 54 0.49 1.91 16.80
C LEU A 54 0.70 1.88 15.28
N LEU A 55 1.88 2.29 14.81
CA LEU A 55 2.22 2.26 13.39
C LEU A 55 2.23 0.84 12.82
N VAL A 56 2.78 -0.13 13.56
CA VAL A 56 2.76 -1.54 13.16
C VAL A 56 1.34 -2.08 13.12
N VAL A 57 0.49 -1.75 14.10
CA VAL A 57 -0.93 -2.16 14.10
C VAL A 57 -1.65 -1.62 12.86
N ILE A 58 -1.43 -0.34 12.53
CA ILE A 58 -2.00 0.28 11.33
C ILE A 58 -1.47 -0.40 10.05
N ALA A 59 -0.17 -0.68 9.99
CA ALA A 59 0.48 -1.33 8.85
C ALA A 59 -0.02 -2.76 8.60
N VAL A 60 -0.34 -3.50 9.67
CA VAL A 60 -0.82 -4.89 9.60
C VAL A 60 -2.33 -4.96 9.39
N TRP A 61 -3.10 -3.92 9.73
CA TRP A 61 -4.56 -3.89 9.57
C TRP A 61 -5.03 -4.42 8.20
N PRO A 62 -4.50 -3.97 7.04
CA PRO A 62 -4.97 -4.43 5.73
C PRO A 62 -4.83 -5.94 5.53
N ALA A 63 -3.87 -6.59 6.19
CA ALA A 63 -3.68 -8.04 6.12
C ALA A 63 -4.79 -8.82 6.85
N VAL A 64 -5.41 -8.22 7.87
CA VAL A 64 -6.50 -8.83 8.65
C VAL A 64 -7.85 -8.55 8.00
N ALA A 65 -8.08 -7.29 7.60
CA ALA A 65 -9.32 -6.82 7.00
C ALA A 65 -9.06 -6.24 5.59
N PRO A 66 -8.79 -7.10 4.58
CA PRO A 66 -8.47 -6.65 3.23
C PRO A 66 -9.67 -6.02 2.51
N ARG A 67 -10.89 -6.35 2.93
CA ARG A 67 -12.14 -5.78 2.40
C ARG A 67 -12.47 -4.50 3.16
N GLY A 68 -12.06 -3.34 2.63
CA GLY A 68 -12.45 -2.05 3.19
C GLY A 68 -11.45 -0.92 2.93
N ARG A 69 -11.48 0.08 3.82
CA ARG A 69 -10.64 1.30 3.73
C ARG A 69 -9.25 1.15 4.39
N ALA A 70 -8.95 -0.04 4.93
CA ALA A 70 -7.73 -0.29 5.70
C ALA A 70 -6.46 0.00 4.88
N ALA A 71 -6.37 -0.52 3.65
CA ALA A 71 -5.21 -0.27 2.80
C ALA A 71 -5.01 1.21 2.48
N THR A 72 -6.10 1.93 2.18
CA THR A 72 -6.04 3.37 1.93
C THR A 72 -5.59 4.13 3.18
N PHE A 73 -6.12 3.81 4.34
CA PHE A 73 -5.73 4.45 5.59
C PHE A 73 -4.25 4.20 5.92
N ALA A 74 -3.78 2.95 5.80
CA ALA A 74 -2.37 2.62 6.00
C ALA A 74 -1.46 3.35 5.00
N ALA A 75 -1.86 3.45 3.72
CA ALA A 75 -1.12 4.20 2.72
C ALA A 75 -1.02 5.69 3.07
N LEU A 76 -2.12 6.30 3.53
CA LEU A 76 -2.10 7.69 3.99
C LEU A 76 -1.15 7.89 5.17
N VAL A 77 -1.13 6.96 6.14
CA VAL A 77 -0.22 7.02 7.29
C VAL A 77 1.26 6.92 6.87
N VAL A 78 1.57 6.09 5.88
CA VAL A 78 2.93 6.02 5.29
C VAL A 78 3.30 7.34 4.60
N VAL A 79 2.40 7.91 3.79
CA VAL A 79 2.64 9.18 3.10
C VAL A 79 2.81 10.32 4.11
N THR A 80 1.98 10.37 5.16
CA THR A 80 2.13 11.33 6.26
C THR A 80 3.48 11.18 6.95
N GLY A 81 3.91 9.94 7.24
CA GLY A 81 5.23 9.68 7.81
C GLY A 81 6.35 10.26 6.96
N TRP A 82 6.31 10.01 5.64
CA TRP A 82 7.31 10.53 4.70
C TRP A 82 7.33 12.06 4.63
N ILE A 83 6.16 12.71 4.63
CA ILE A 83 6.07 14.18 4.66
C ILE A 83 6.63 14.72 5.98
N LEU A 84 6.29 14.11 7.12
CA LEU A 84 6.80 14.52 8.42
C LEU A 84 8.32 14.38 8.50
N ASP A 85 8.88 13.25 8.02
CA ASP A 85 10.32 13.02 8.01
C ASP A 85 11.08 14.02 7.12
N THR A 86 10.54 14.31 5.93
CA THR A 86 11.22 15.18 4.95
C THR A 86 11.02 16.68 5.19
N ALA A 87 9.85 17.09 5.70
CA ALA A 87 9.53 18.51 5.92
C ALA A 87 9.61 18.94 7.40
N GLY A 88 9.51 17.99 8.33
CA GLY A 88 9.55 18.26 9.78
C GLY A 88 10.86 17.88 10.46
N PHE A 89 11.57 16.86 9.94
CA PHE A 89 12.87 16.40 10.46
C PHE A 89 14.04 16.68 9.48
N ASP A 90 13.79 17.44 8.40
CA ASP A 90 14.78 17.82 7.38
C ASP A 90 15.57 16.63 6.79
N SER A 91 14.99 15.43 6.80
CA SER A 91 15.65 14.27 6.24
C SER A 91 15.82 14.44 4.73
N ARG A 92 17.00 14.07 4.23
CA ARG A 92 17.32 14.12 2.79
C ARG A 92 16.34 13.25 1.98
N ILE A 93 15.76 13.84 0.95
CA ILE A 93 14.99 13.14 -0.06
C ILE A 93 15.97 12.31 -0.91
N ALA A 94 15.83 10.99 -0.86
CA ALA A 94 16.66 10.06 -1.63
C ALA A 94 15.80 9.24 -2.60
N LEU A 95 16.29 9.07 -3.83
CA LEU A 95 15.58 8.34 -4.89
C LEU A 95 15.17 6.92 -4.45
N TRP A 96 16.09 6.19 -3.81
CA TRP A 96 15.81 4.82 -3.36
C TRP A 96 14.66 4.77 -2.35
N ARG A 97 14.50 5.79 -1.49
CA ARG A 97 13.40 5.87 -0.51
C ARG A 97 12.07 6.08 -1.22
N VAL A 98 12.02 6.99 -2.19
CA VAL A 98 10.83 7.25 -3.00
C VAL A 98 10.40 6.00 -3.76
N LEU A 99 11.35 5.33 -4.42
CA LEU A 99 11.09 4.10 -5.16
C LEU A 99 10.64 2.96 -4.22
N ALA A 100 11.27 2.83 -3.05
CA ALA A 100 10.89 1.83 -2.06
C ALA A 100 9.46 2.06 -1.55
N ILE A 101 9.12 3.29 -1.14
CA ILE A 101 7.76 3.63 -0.66
C ILE A 101 6.73 3.38 -1.76
N ALA A 102 6.98 3.86 -2.98
CA ALA A 102 6.07 3.65 -4.11
C ALA A 102 5.85 2.15 -4.40
N THR A 103 6.93 1.37 -4.43
CA THR A 103 6.89 -0.07 -4.67
C THR A 103 6.13 -0.80 -3.57
N LEU A 104 6.44 -0.51 -2.30
CA LEU A 104 5.82 -1.17 -1.14
C LEU A 104 4.33 -0.83 -1.02
N LEU A 105 3.96 0.43 -1.25
CA LEU A 105 2.55 0.84 -1.26
C LEU A 105 1.77 0.20 -2.42
N TYR A 106 2.36 0.17 -3.61
CA TYR A 106 1.73 -0.47 -4.77
C TYR A 106 1.57 -1.97 -4.57
N LEU A 107 2.63 -2.68 -4.13
CA LEU A 107 2.56 -4.11 -3.80
C LEU A 107 1.56 -4.38 -2.68
N GLY A 108 1.58 -3.60 -1.60
CA GLY A 108 0.64 -3.76 -0.48
C GLY A 108 -0.82 -3.56 -0.90
N HIS A 109 -1.09 -2.52 -1.70
CA HIS A 109 -2.43 -2.26 -2.23
C HIS A 109 -2.92 -3.41 -3.13
N THR A 110 -2.06 -3.82 -4.04
CA THR A 110 -2.30 -4.93 -4.97
C THR A 110 -2.56 -6.18 -4.12
N LEU A 111 -1.63 -6.65 -3.28
CA LEU A 111 -1.84 -7.84 -2.44
C LEU A 111 -3.12 -7.78 -1.59
N THR A 112 -3.51 -6.60 -1.12
CA THR A 112 -4.80 -6.41 -0.42
C THR A 112 -6.00 -6.67 -1.32
N ALA A 113 -5.98 -6.19 -2.56
CA ALA A 113 -7.02 -6.48 -3.55
C ALA A 113 -7.09 -7.99 -3.87
N LEU A 114 -5.96 -8.68 -3.97
CA LEU A 114 -5.92 -10.14 -4.13
C LEU A 114 -6.50 -10.86 -2.90
N ALA A 115 -6.11 -10.47 -1.69
CA ALA A 115 -6.66 -11.03 -0.46
C ALA A 115 -8.16 -10.73 -0.28
N ALA A 116 -8.67 -9.65 -0.86
CA ALA A 116 -10.09 -9.31 -0.84
C ALA A 116 -10.94 -10.23 -1.75
N VAL A 117 -10.35 -10.94 -2.71
CA VAL A 117 -11.04 -11.91 -3.56
C VAL A 117 -10.75 -13.36 -3.17
N LEU A 118 -9.77 -13.59 -2.28
CA LEU A 118 -9.31 -14.94 -1.89
C LEU A 118 -9.92 -15.37 -0.53
N PRO A 119 -10.81 -16.39 -0.51
CA PRO A 119 -11.25 -17.03 0.72
C PRO A 119 -10.07 -17.65 1.50
N TYR A 120 -10.19 -17.75 2.83
CA TYR A 120 -9.14 -18.34 3.67
C TYR A 120 -8.91 -19.83 3.40
N ASP A 121 -9.94 -20.53 2.95
CA ASP A 121 -9.96 -21.96 2.63
C ASP A 121 -9.76 -22.25 1.14
N ALA A 122 -9.42 -21.24 0.33
CA ALA A 122 -9.21 -21.40 -1.09
C ALA A 122 -7.93 -22.19 -1.37
N VAL A 123 -8.05 -23.33 -2.05
CA VAL A 123 -6.91 -24.05 -2.60
C VAL A 123 -6.62 -23.46 -3.97
N VAL A 124 -5.58 -22.64 -4.06
CA VAL A 124 -5.18 -21.95 -5.31
C VAL A 124 -3.74 -22.31 -5.63
N ASN A 125 -3.48 -22.58 -6.92
CA ASN A 125 -2.14 -22.82 -7.41
C ASN A 125 -1.28 -21.54 -7.34
N LEU A 126 0.01 -21.67 -7.04
CA LEU A 126 0.96 -20.57 -6.92
C LEU A 126 1.17 -19.78 -8.22
N ASP A 127 0.82 -20.36 -9.37
CA ASP A 127 0.85 -19.70 -10.67
C ASP A 127 -0.03 -18.45 -10.70
N VAL A 128 -1.17 -18.47 -10.00
CA VAL A 128 -2.11 -17.33 -10.00
C VAL A 128 -1.51 -16.12 -9.27
N PRO A 129 -1.06 -16.22 -8.00
CA PRO A 129 -0.30 -15.15 -7.36
C PRO A 129 0.96 -14.75 -8.13
N GLY A 130 1.66 -15.71 -8.75
CA GLY A 130 2.89 -15.48 -9.50
C GLY A 130 2.68 -14.56 -10.71
N LEU A 131 1.69 -14.86 -11.56
CA LEU A 131 1.31 -14.01 -12.69
C LEU A 131 0.85 -12.62 -12.23
N TRP A 132 0.17 -12.57 -11.09
CA TRP A 132 -0.31 -11.34 -10.51
C TRP A 132 0.82 -10.44 -10.01
N LEU A 133 1.80 -11.03 -9.33
CA LEU A 133 3.05 -10.37 -8.93
C LEU A 133 3.90 -9.97 -10.14
N GLY A 134 3.94 -10.78 -11.20
CA GLY A 134 4.63 -10.43 -12.45
C GLY A 134 4.05 -9.18 -13.10
N ARG A 135 2.71 -9.07 -13.19
CA ARG A 135 2.04 -7.85 -13.65
C ARG A 135 2.32 -6.66 -12.74
N ALA A 136 2.29 -6.88 -11.43
CA ALA A 136 2.59 -5.82 -10.47
C ALA A 136 4.03 -5.30 -10.62
N LEU A 137 4.99 -6.21 -10.82
CA LEU A 137 6.40 -5.89 -11.05
C LEU A 137 6.59 -5.05 -12.32
N ILE A 138 5.92 -5.39 -13.42
CA ILE A 138 5.97 -4.60 -14.66
C ILE A 138 5.50 -3.17 -14.40
N VAL A 139 4.38 -2.99 -13.70
CA VAL A 139 3.86 -1.66 -13.36
C VAL A 139 4.84 -0.88 -12.47
N VAL A 140 5.43 -1.53 -11.48
CA VAL A 140 6.45 -0.93 -10.61
C VAL A 140 7.67 -0.50 -11.42
N LEU A 141 8.19 -1.35 -12.32
CA LEU A 141 9.35 -1.04 -13.14
C LEU A 141 9.09 0.15 -14.07
N VAL A 142 7.96 0.16 -14.78
CA VAL A 142 7.56 1.28 -15.64
C VAL A 142 7.43 2.55 -14.81
N SER A 143 6.77 2.48 -13.65
CA SER A 143 6.60 3.62 -12.76
C SER A 143 7.93 4.13 -12.20
N ALA A 144 8.87 3.24 -11.89
CA ALA A 144 10.20 3.58 -11.42
C ALA A 144 10.99 4.33 -12.50
N VAL A 145 10.97 3.84 -13.74
CA VAL A 145 11.59 4.52 -14.89
C VAL A 145 10.99 5.91 -15.08
N LEU A 146 9.66 6.02 -15.10
CA LEU A 146 8.98 7.31 -15.23
C LEU A 146 9.32 8.26 -14.07
N THR A 147 9.44 7.74 -12.84
CA THR A 147 9.83 8.53 -11.66
C THR A 147 11.25 9.06 -11.80
N VAL A 148 12.20 8.23 -12.24
CA VAL A 148 13.59 8.65 -12.48
C VAL A 148 13.65 9.72 -13.56
N LEU A 149 12.93 9.54 -14.67
CA LEU A 149 12.86 10.54 -15.75
C LEU A 149 12.24 11.85 -15.26
N ALA A 150 11.15 11.79 -14.50
CA ALA A 150 10.49 12.97 -13.95
C ALA A 150 11.41 13.74 -12.98
N LEU A 151 12.12 13.03 -12.10
CA LEU A 151 13.07 13.64 -11.16
C LEU A 151 14.29 14.22 -11.88
N GLY A 152 14.79 13.55 -12.94
CA GLY A 152 15.84 14.09 -13.80
C GLY A 152 15.41 15.38 -14.49
N LEU A 153 14.22 15.39 -15.10
CA LEU A 153 13.64 16.58 -15.72
C LEU A 153 13.42 17.71 -14.71
N THR A 154 13.11 17.40 -13.46
CA THR A 154 12.95 18.41 -12.40
C THR A 154 14.26 19.14 -12.12
N ALA A 155 15.40 18.42 -12.18
CA ALA A 155 16.72 19.01 -11.98
C ALA A 155 17.08 19.98 -13.10
N ASP A 156 16.68 19.68 -14.34
CA ASP A 156 17.00 20.50 -15.52
C ASP A 156 15.98 21.63 -15.79
N LEU A 157 14.70 21.43 -15.44
CA LEU A 157 13.58 22.34 -15.75
C LEU A 157 12.99 23.05 -14.52
N GLY A 158 13.73 23.06 -13.40
CA GLY A 158 13.27 23.60 -12.12
C GLY A 158 12.63 24.99 -12.26
N GLY A 159 11.36 25.13 -11.85
CA GLY A 159 10.62 26.40 -11.92
C GLY A 159 9.09 26.24 -11.88
N GLY A 160 8.38 27.38 -11.96
CA GLY A 160 6.92 27.43 -11.86
C GLY A 160 6.18 26.68 -12.98
N ALA A 161 6.75 26.60 -14.18
CA ALA A 161 6.16 25.86 -15.30
C ALA A 161 6.10 24.35 -15.03
N PHE A 162 7.17 23.78 -14.44
CA PHE A 162 7.21 22.37 -14.06
C PHE A 162 6.22 22.06 -12.93
N GLN A 163 6.09 22.97 -11.95
CA GLN A 163 5.09 22.85 -10.89
C GLN A 163 3.66 22.88 -11.44
N LEU A 164 3.35 23.81 -12.35
CA LEU A 164 2.05 23.87 -13.01
C LEU A 164 1.75 22.61 -13.81
N ALA A 165 2.73 22.09 -14.56
CA ALA A 165 2.58 20.84 -15.29
C ALA A 165 2.29 19.65 -14.35
N THR A 166 2.97 19.58 -13.21
CA THR A 166 2.75 18.53 -12.20
C THR A 166 1.36 18.63 -11.58
N LEU A 167 0.92 19.84 -11.24
CA LEU A 167 -0.43 20.10 -10.73
C LEU A 167 -1.51 19.76 -11.76
N ALA A 168 -1.31 20.13 -13.02
CA ALA A 168 -2.21 19.79 -14.11
C ALA A 168 -2.29 18.27 -14.33
N GLY A 169 -1.15 17.58 -14.30
CA GLY A 169 -1.09 16.13 -14.36
C GLY A 169 -1.84 15.45 -13.22
N LEU A 170 -1.69 15.95 -11.98
CA LEU A 170 -2.43 15.46 -10.81
C LEU A 170 -3.93 15.69 -10.96
N ALA A 171 -4.35 16.88 -11.39
CA ALA A 171 -5.76 17.20 -11.63
C ALA A 171 -6.37 16.30 -12.71
N ALA A 172 -5.64 16.04 -13.79
CA ALA A 172 -6.06 15.11 -14.84
C ALA A 172 -6.21 13.68 -14.31
N ALA A 173 -5.25 13.19 -13.51
CA ALA A 173 -5.32 11.86 -12.90
C ALA A 173 -6.54 11.71 -11.96
N ILE A 174 -6.82 12.73 -11.14
CA ILE A 174 -8.02 12.78 -10.29
C ILE A 174 -9.29 12.75 -11.15
N GLY A 175 -9.34 13.57 -12.20
CA GLY A 175 -10.48 13.65 -13.12
C GLY A 175 -10.78 12.32 -13.81
N VAL A 176 -9.76 11.65 -14.34
CA VAL A 176 -9.88 10.32 -14.94
C VAL A 176 -10.37 9.30 -13.91
N THR A 177 -9.83 9.33 -12.69
CA THR A 177 -10.26 8.43 -11.61
C THR A 177 -11.74 8.64 -11.25
N MET A 178 -12.17 9.89 -11.11
CA MET A 178 -13.57 10.23 -10.86
C MET A 178 -14.49 9.79 -12.00
N LEU A 179 -14.05 9.95 -13.25
CA LEU A 179 -14.79 9.49 -14.43
C LEU A 179 -14.96 7.97 -14.40
N LEU A 180 -13.89 7.21 -14.14
CA LEU A 180 -13.94 5.74 -14.04
C LEU A 180 -14.87 5.27 -12.92
N VAL A 181 -14.82 5.91 -11.74
CA VAL A 181 -15.74 5.62 -10.64
C VAL A 181 -17.19 5.91 -11.04
N ARG A 182 -17.43 6.99 -11.77
CA ARG A 182 -18.79 7.34 -12.23
C ARG A 182 -19.31 6.34 -13.26
N LEU A 183 -18.48 5.88 -14.18
CA LEU A 183 -18.84 4.90 -15.20
C LEU A 183 -19.16 3.53 -14.58
N THR A 184 -18.34 3.08 -13.63
CA THR A 184 -18.53 1.78 -12.94
C THR A 184 -19.74 1.75 -12.00
N ARG A 185 -20.22 2.90 -11.52
CA ARG A 185 -21.45 3.00 -10.72
C ARG A 185 -22.74 3.08 -11.53
N ARG A 186 -22.63 3.25 -12.86
CA ARG A 186 -23.79 3.37 -13.76
C ARG A 186 -24.21 2.03 -14.40
N THR A 187 -23.34 1.03 -14.33
CA THR A 187 -23.58 -0.38 -14.67
C THR A 187 -23.99 -1.16 -13.44
#